data_AF-A0A0F4L6C3-F1
#
_entry.id   AF-A0A0F4L6C3-F1
#
_cell.length_a   1.000
_cell.length_b   1.000
_cell.length_c   1.000
_cell.angle_alpha   90.00
_cell.angle_beta   90.00
_cell.angle_gamma   90.00
#
_symmetry.space_group_name_H-M   'P 1'
#
loop_
_entity.id
_entity.type
_entity.pdbx_description
1 polymer ?
#
loop_
_entity_poly.entity_id
_entity_poly.type
_entity_poly.pdbx_seq_one_letter_code
_entity_poly.pdbx_strand_id
1 'polypeptide(L)'
;MKEKARTVLFWFILIQPFLDLYWFYHGTLANILPFTLPTIIRILAVATLVCLYFSSQNSWQKLSREKWLLIYIILLVVYSALHLLHVQHFTSVSPNNYGYTASGEIFYLIRMMLPLTVLYLTNELDFDQKQLQLVIEGISGLFSGTIVVSNLFVISLKSYETGTISANFFEWFFNPNIGYSHMASKGFFNFTNMISAVLFMLLPLMLFYLFTSFSWHTVLLNVVQALAMIEIGTKVAAIGLIGGIIIGLILFGLHKYLIKDVKNGGKAFLVAVLIEVGSLLILPFGPAIQRYNYEIYLAKQSDHDLTDEKKELAAGLQKYPSGEKRAEFLRYFIKKNYQEYALNPKFVFKSYPYQYDPEFWLKIMNEPGQARMENRHIEKAMLNQVVKTNNNKLDKLFGISYIRENNIFNLERDFTAQIYSLGWLGMLLFVGPYLAVLFYGAYRWLRYKSARTYLVSSLIVASGFILLAAFSSGNVVDFLTASFILAFVEGNLLVQVRKKEAIQYKIANLS
;
A
#
# COMPACT_ATOMS: atom_id res chain seq x y z
N MET A 1 1.34 -32.29 -10.50
CA MET A 1 1.88 -30.93 -10.78
C MET A 1 1.12 -29.83 -10.07
N LYS A 2 -0.23 -29.84 -10.05
CA LYS A 2 -1.03 -28.88 -9.25
C LYS A 2 -0.64 -28.83 -7.76
N GLU A 3 -0.44 -29.97 -7.11
CA GLU A 3 0.00 -29.99 -5.71
C GLU A 3 1.37 -29.33 -5.51
N LYS A 4 2.33 -29.58 -6.40
CA LYS A 4 3.64 -28.93 -6.37
C LYS A 4 3.50 -27.41 -6.55
N ALA A 5 2.70 -26.96 -7.52
CA ALA A 5 2.42 -25.54 -7.73
C ALA A 5 1.77 -24.89 -6.49
N ARG A 6 0.83 -25.59 -5.84
CA ARG A 6 0.21 -25.16 -4.57
C ARG A 6 1.24 -25.03 -3.45
N THR A 7 2.14 -26.01 -3.30
CA THR A 7 3.21 -25.96 -2.29
C THR A 7 4.19 -24.81 -2.56
N VAL A 8 4.58 -24.59 -3.81
CA VAL A 8 5.45 -23.46 -4.18
C VAL A 8 4.74 -22.13 -3.88
N LEU A 9 3.46 -22.00 -4.20
CA LEU A 9 2.69 -20.79 -3.93
C LEU A 9 2.55 -20.54 -2.42
N PHE A 10 2.29 -21.60 -1.64
CA PHE A 10 2.25 -21.53 -0.17
C PHE A 10 3.54 -20.90 0.41
N TRP A 11 4.70 -21.42 0.02
CA TRP A 11 5.99 -20.90 0.50
C TRP A 11 6.33 -19.53 -0.09
N PHE A 12 5.93 -19.28 -1.35
CA PHE A 12 6.11 -17.99 -1.99
C PHE A 12 5.37 -16.87 -1.27
N ILE A 13 4.17 -17.13 -0.74
CA ILE A 13 3.46 -16.12 0.05
C ILE A 13 4.10 -15.97 1.45
N LEU A 14 4.51 -17.06 2.09
CA LEU A 14 5.16 -17.01 3.41
C LEU A 14 6.52 -16.30 3.40
N ILE A 15 7.25 -16.30 2.29
CA ILE A 15 8.56 -15.63 2.20
C ILE A 15 8.44 -14.11 1.98
N GLN A 16 7.25 -13.57 1.66
CA GLN A 16 7.10 -12.14 1.35
C GLN A 16 7.63 -11.18 2.42
N PRO A 17 7.46 -11.41 3.74
CA PRO A 17 8.06 -10.56 4.77
C PRO A 17 9.59 -10.49 4.65
N PHE A 18 10.26 -11.62 4.38
CA PHE A 18 11.72 -11.65 4.19
C PHE A 18 12.17 -10.88 2.95
N LEU A 19 11.38 -10.95 1.87
CA LEU A 19 11.64 -10.20 0.65
C LEU A 19 11.40 -8.69 0.78
N ASP A 20 10.91 -8.22 1.93
CA ASP A 20 10.75 -6.80 2.25
C ASP A 20 11.79 -6.25 3.23
N LEU A 21 12.80 -7.05 3.59
CA LEU A 21 13.84 -6.60 4.52
C LEU A 21 14.65 -5.43 3.93
N TYR A 22 14.90 -4.42 4.77
CA TYR A 22 15.57 -3.16 4.45
C TYR A 22 16.88 -3.35 3.67
N TRP A 23 17.70 -4.32 4.08
CA TRP A 23 19.02 -4.55 3.47
C TRP A 23 18.97 -4.99 2.01
N PHE A 24 17.84 -5.50 1.51
CA PHE A 24 17.71 -5.80 0.08
C PHE A 24 17.48 -4.55 -0.78
N TYR A 25 17.14 -3.43 -0.16
CA TYR A 25 16.81 -2.16 -0.82
C TYR A 25 17.87 -1.08 -0.57
N HIS A 26 18.82 -1.34 0.33
CA HIS A 26 19.86 -0.39 0.72
C HIS A 26 21.24 -1.06 0.80
N GLY A 27 22.30 -0.28 0.54
CA GLY A 27 23.68 -0.73 0.64
C GLY A 27 24.16 -1.55 -0.57
N THR A 28 25.14 -2.42 -0.36
CA THR A 28 25.79 -3.19 -1.43
C THR A 28 24.82 -4.10 -2.18
N LEU A 29 23.92 -4.79 -1.46
CA LEU A 29 22.92 -5.70 -2.03
C LEU A 29 21.96 -5.01 -3.02
N ALA A 30 21.67 -3.73 -2.82
CA ALA A 30 20.82 -2.94 -3.71
C ALA A 30 21.51 -2.59 -5.04
N ASN A 31 22.84 -2.62 -5.08
CA ASN A 31 23.66 -2.19 -6.22
C ASN A 31 24.28 -3.36 -7.01
N ILE A 32 24.09 -4.61 -6.57
CA ILE A 32 24.68 -5.79 -7.25
C ILE A 32 24.11 -5.98 -8.65
N LEU A 33 22.83 -5.69 -8.82
CA LEU A 33 22.09 -5.90 -10.06
C LEU A 33 21.33 -4.64 -10.45
N PRO A 34 20.95 -4.48 -11.73
CA PRO A 34 20.11 -3.38 -12.19
C PRO A 34 18.75 -3.30 -11.46
N PHE A 35 18.34 -4.41 -10.83
CA PHE A 35 17.10 -4.53 -10.07
C PHE A 35 17.38 -5.11 -8.68
N THR A 36 16.57 -4.72 -7.70
CA THR A 36 16.64 -5.28 -6.34
C THR A 36 16.45 -6.80 -6.37
N LEU A 37 17.27 -7.53 -5.62
CA LEU A 37 17.21 -8.99 -5.54
C LEU A 37 15.79 -9.56 -5.24
N PRO A 38 15.00 -8.98 -4.31
CA PRO A 38 13.62 -9.43 -4.07
C PRO A 38 12.72 -9.42 -5.29
N THR A 39 12.87 -8.42 -6.17
CA THR A 39 12.01 -8.29 -7.35
C THR A 39 12.34 -9.39 -8.37
N ILE A 40 13.62 -9.73 -8.53
CA ILE A 40 14.05 -10.84 -9.38
C ILE A 40 13.52 -12.17 -8.83
N ILE A 41 13.64 -12.41 -7.52
CA ILE A 41 13.09 -13.61 -6.86
C ILE A 41 11.58 -13.71 -7.10
N ARG A 42 10.83 -12.61 -6.97
CA ARG A 42 9.38 -12.59 -7.21
C ARG A 42 9.03 -12.93 -8.66
N ILE A 43 9.73 -12.35 -9.64
CA ILE A 43 9.52 -12.64 -11.06
C ILE A 43 9.80 -14.12 -11.35
N LEU A 44 10.94 -14.65 -10.90
CA LEU A 44 11.32 -16.04 -11.11
C LEU A 44 10.34 -17.01 -10.43
N ALA A 45 9.88 -16.70 -9.21
CA ALA A 45 8.92 -17.52 -8.49
C ALA A 45 7.56 -17.57 -9.21
N VAL A 46 7.05 -16.42 -9.67
CA VAL A 46 5.79 -16.37 -10.43
C VAL A 46 5.92 -17.07 -11.78
N ALA A 47 7.03 -16.87 -12.50
CA ALA A 47 7.31 -17.60 -13.73
C ALA A 47 7.35 -19.12 -13.50
N THR A 48 8.03 -19.56 -12.43
CA THR A 48 8.06 -20.98 -12.03
C THR A 48 6.65 -21.51 -11.75
N LEU A 49 5.83 -20.74 -11.02
CA LEU A 49 4.44 -21.11 -10.73
C LEU A 49 3.60 -21.27 -11.99
N VAL A 50 3.72 -20.34 -12.94
CA VAL A 50 3.04 -20.41 -14.25
C VAL A 50 3.48 -21.67 -14.98
N CYS A 51 4.79 -21.93 -15.10
CA CYS A 51 5.31 -23.14 -15.73
C CYS A 51 4.78 -24.42 -15.08
N LEU A 52 4.78 -24.50 -13.75
CA LEU A 52 4.28 -25.67 -13.01
C LEU A 52 2.78 -25.87 -13.18
N TYR A 53 1.99 -24.79 -13.23
CA TYR A 53 0.54 -24.86 -13.41
C TYR A 53 0.17 -25.30 -14.83
N PHE A 54 0.83 -24.72 -15.84
CA PHE A 54 0.60 -25.02 -17.25
C PHE A 54 1.38 -26.24 -17.76
N SER A 55 2.20 -26.90 -16.96
CA SER A 55 2.77 -28.20 -17.34
C SER A 55 1.71 -29.32 -17.44
N SER A 56 0.48 -29.06 -16.97
CA SER A 56 -0.66 -29.96 -17.14
C SER A 56 -1.49 -29.55 -18.36
N GLN A 57 -1.74 -30.48 -19.28
CA GLN A 57 -2.60 -30.24 -20.45
C GLN A 57 -4.01 -29.75 -20.08
N ASN A 58 -4.55 -30.22 -18.96
CA ASN A 58 -5.86 -29.79 -18.46
C ASN A 58 -5.90 -28.28 -18.17
N SER A 59 -4.79 -27.68 -17.74
CA SER A 59 -4.70 -26.25 -17.47
C SER A 59 -4.80 -25.42 -18.75
N TRP A 60 -4.15 -25.85 -19.83
CA TRP A 60 -4.26 -25.22 -21.16
C TRP A 60 -5.66 -25.32 -21.74
N GLN A 61 -6.28 -26.50 -21.64
CA GLN A 61 -7.65 -26.72 -22.11
C GLN A 61 -8.66 -25.89 -21.31
N LYS A 62 -8.40 -25.62 -20.03
CA LYS A 62 -9.26 -24.75 -19.23
C LYS A 62 -9.11 -23.29 -19.63
N LEU A 63 -7.87 -22.80 -19.77
CA LEU A 63 -7.62 -21.42 -20.20
C LEU A 63 -8.26 -21.13 -21.56
N SER A 64 -8.21 -22.07 -22.51
CA SER A 64 -8.85 -21.89 -23.83
C SER A 64 -10.37 -21.85 -23.79
N ARG A 65 -11.00 -22.41 -22.75
CA ARG A 65 -12.45 -22.33 -22.52
C ARG A 65 -12.85 -21.03 -21.81
N GLU A 66 -11.97 -20.45 -21.00
CA GLU A 66 -12.20 -19.19 -20.30
C GLU A 66 -11.92 -17.97 -21.21
N LYS A 67 -12.76 -17.80 -22.24
CA LYS A 67 -12.61 -16.74 -23.26
C LYS A 67 -12.46 -15.33 -22.68
N TRP A 68 -13.11 -15.04 -21.55
CA TRP A 68 -13.01 -13.74 -20.87
C TRP A 68 -11.58 -13.44 -20.38
N LEU A 69 -10.86 -14.46 -19.90
CA LEU A 69 -9.49 -14.33 -19.40
C LEU A 69 -8.52 -14.08 -20.56
N LEU A 70 -8.74 -14.75 -21.70
CA LEU A 70 -7.98 -14.48 -22.93
C LEU A 70 -8.20 -13.05 -23.42
N ILE A 71 -9.45 -12.58 -23.44
CA ILE A 71 -9.77 -11.18 -23.79
C ILE A 71 -9.05 -10.22 -22.85
N TYR A 72 -9.08 -10.48 -21.54
CA TYR A 72 -8.41 -9.65 -20.56
C TYR A 72 -6.88 -9.60 -20.76
N ILE A 73 -6.24 -10.74 -21.05
CA ILE A 73 -4.81 -10.80 -21.38
C ILE A 73 -4.49 -9.99 -22.64
N ILE A 74 -5.32 -10.11 -23.69
CA ILE A 74 -5.16 -9.32 -24.92
C ILE A 74 -5.30 -7.82 -24.61
N LEU A 75 -6.28 -7.42 -23.80
CA LEU A 75 -6.46 -6.03 -23.39
C LEU A 75 -5.25 -5.50 -22.63
N LEU A 76 -4.65 -6.28 -21.73
CA LEU A 76 -3.42 -5.91 -21.02
C LEU A 76 -2.25 -5.67 -21.99
N VAL A 77 -2.06 -6.55 -22.97
CA VAL A 77 -0.98 -6.43 -23.97
C VAL A 77 -1.20 -5.21 -24.87
N VAL A 78 -2.42 -5.04 -25.39
CA VAL A 78 -2.77 -3.90 -26.25
C VAL A 78 -2.62 -2.59 -25.48
N TYR A 79 -3.16 -2.50 -24.26
CA TYR A 79 -3.00 -1.33 -23.40
C TYR A 79 -1.52 -1.03 -23.14
N SER A 80 -0.72 -2.04 -22.78
CA SER A 80 0.70 -1.87 -22.49
C SER A 80 1.47 -1.30 -23.69
N ALA A 81 1.20 -1.80 -24.89
CA ALA A 81 1.80 -1.27 -26.11
C ALA A 81 1.40 0.19 -26.38
N LEU A 82 0.11 0.51 -26.27
CA LEU A 82 -0.40 1.87 -26.48
C LEU A 82 0.13 2.86 -25.42
N HIS A 83 0.20 2.42 -24.16
CA HIS A 83 0.79 3.18 -23.07
C HIS A 83 2.25 3.51 -23.36
N LEU A 84 3.07 2.52 -23.73
CA LEU A 84 4.49 2.72 -24.03
C LEU A 84 4.71 3.66 -25.23
N LEU A 85 3.88 3.55 -26.28
CA LEU A 85 3.93 4.46 -27.42
C LEU A 85 3.56 5.89 -27.02
N HIS A 86 2.52 6.06 -26.20
CA HIS A 86 2.05 7.36 -25.72
C HIS A 86 3.11 8.07 -24.88
N VAL A 87 3.64 7.39 -23.86
CA VAL A 87 4.55 8.01 -22.89
C VAL A 87 5.95 8.30 -23.48
N GLN A 88 6.30 7.77 -24.64
CA GLN A 88 7.55 8.12 -25.33
C GLN A 88 7.56 9.55 -25.88
N HIS A 89 6.39 10.08 -26.28
CA HIS A 89 6.25 11.40 -26.90
C HIS A 89 5.89 12.51 -25.89
N PHE A 90 6.42 12.43 -24.68
CA PHE A 90 6.11 13.37 -23.60
C PHE A 90 6.94 14.66 -23.67
N THR A 91 6.27 15.81 -23.56
CA THR A 91 6.89 17.14 -23.49
C THR A 91 7.11 17.56 -22.05
N SER A 92 8.36 17.86 -21.69
CA SER A 92 8.79 18.15 -20.32
C SER A 92 9.54 19.49 -20.24
N VAL A 93 9.33 20.25 -19.16
CA VAL A 93 10.21 21.40 -18.83
C VAL A 93 11.58 20.96 -18.32
N SER A 94 11.68 19.77 -17.72
CA SER A 94 12.95 19.20 -17.29
C SER A 94 13.69 18.58 -18.49
N PRO A 95 14.98 18.92 -18.70
CA PRO A 95 15.76 18.44 -19.85
C PRO A 95 15.99 16.93 -19.84
N ASN A 96 15.94 16.28 -18.68
CA ASN A 96 16.08 14.83 -18.55
C ASN A 96 14.74 14.07 -18.67
N ASN A 97 13.66 14.75 -19.05
CA ASN A 97 12.31 14.17 -19.15
C ASN A 97 11.88 13.40 -17.88
N TYR A 98 12.25 13.94 -16.71
CA TYR A 98 12.06 13.32 -15.40
C TYR A 98 12.62 11.90 -15.29
N GLY A 99 13.72 11.62 -15.97
CA GLY A 99 14.43 10.33 -15.90
C GLY A 99 13.67 9.16 -16.54
N TYR A 100 12.73 9.43 -17.45
CA TYR A 100 11.99 8.39 -18.17
C TYR A 100 12.93 7.39 -18.86
N THR A 101 12.61 6.10 -18.72
CA THR A 101 13.24 5.02 -19.48
C THR A 101 12.19 4.01 -19.92
N ALA A 102 12.22 3.60 -21.19
CA ALA A 102 11.27 2.60 -21.71
C ALA A 102 11.43 1.23 -21.03
N SER A 103 12.67 0.84 -20.69
CA SER A 103 12.95 -0.40 -19.97
C SER A 103 12.37 -0.38 -18.54
N GLY A 104 12.49 0.75 -17.84
CA GLY A 104 11.89 0.93 -16.52
C GLY A 104 10.36 0.84 -16.57
N GLU A 105 9.74 1.41 -17.60
CA GLU A 105 8.27 1.36 -17.77
C GLU A 105 7.78 -0.05 -18.12
N ILE A 106 8.45 -0.76 -19.04
CA ILE A 106 8.15 -2.16 -19.36
C ILE A 106 8.24 -3.03 -18.10
N PHE A 107 9.29 -2.82 -17.31
CA PHE A 107 9.49 -3.54 -16.06
C PHE A 107 8.37 -3.27 -15.05
N TYR A 108 7.93 -2.02 -14.95
CA TYR A 108 6.80 -1.64 -14.11
C TYR A 108 5.50 -2.35 -14.54
N LEU A 109 5.19 -2.38 -15.83
CA LEU A 109 4.02 -3.09 -16.35
C LEU A 109 4.07 -4.60 -16.04
N ILE A 110 5.25 -5.23 -16.22
CA ILE A 110 5.46 -6.64 -15.83
C ILE A 110 5.22 -6.82 -14.33
N ARG A 111 5.77 -5.93 -13.49
CA ARG A 111 5.59 -5.96 -12.04
C ARG A 111 4.11 -5.93 -11.65
N MET A 112 3.31 -5.09 -12.29
CA MET A 112 1.87 -4.98 -12.02
C MET A 112 1.07 -6.23 -12.42
N MET A 113 1.56 -7.03 -13.38
CA MET A 113 0.93 -8.30 -13.78
C MET A 113 1.17 -9.44 -12.79
N LEU A 114 2.25 -9.38 -12.00
CA LEU A 114 2.65 -10.51 -11.15
C LEU A 114 1.58 -10.89 -10.11
N PRO A 115 1.03 -9.94 -9.32
CA PRO A 115 0.07 -10.32 -8.29
C PRO A 115 -1.30 -10.71 -8.89
N LEU A 116 -1.67 -10.17 -10.05
CA LEU A 116 -2.85 -10.64 -10.81
C LEU A 116 -2.71 -12.11 -11.23
N THR A 117 -1.51 -12.52 -11.63
CA THR A 117 -1.20 -13.93 -11.93
C THR A 117 -1.35 -14.78 -10.67
N VAL A 118 -0.85 -14.31 -9.52
CA VAL A 118 -0.99 -14.99 -8.24
C VAL A 118 -2.45 -15.11 -7.79
N LEU A 119 -3.28 -14.08 -8.02
CA LEU A 119 -4.72 -14.11 -7.74
C LEU A 119 -5.39 -15.25 -8.51
N TYR A 120 -5.16 -15.29 -9.83
CA TYR A 120 -5.69 -16.35 -10.69
C TYR A 120 -5.21 -17.75 -10.23
N LEU A 121 -3.91 -17.91 -10.01
CA LEU A 121 -3.34 -19.19 -9.59
C LEU A 121 -3.87 -19.64 -8.22
N THR A 122 -4.04 -18.71 -7.27
CA THR A 122 -4.60 -19.03 -5.96
C THR A 122 -6.03 -19.56 -6.08
N ASN A 123 -6.85 -18.92 -6.92
CA ASN A 123 -8.21 -19.38 -7.20
C ASN A 123 -8.24 -20.79 -7.85
N GLU A 124 -7.25 -21.09 -8.68
CA GLU A 124 -7.19 -22.34 -9.43
C GLU A 124 -6.55 -23.52 -8.68
N LEU A 125 -5.65 -23.22 -7.75
CA LEU A 125 -4.95 -24.23 -6.92
C LEU A 125 -5.76 -24.66 -5.69
N ASP A 126 -6.88 -23.97 -5.43
CA ASP A 126 -7.93 -24.37 -4.49
C ASP A 126 -7.41 -24.70 -3.08
N PHE A 127 -6.80 -23.71 -2.44
CA PHE A 127 -6.31 -23.82 -1.07
C PHE A 127 -7.44 -24.21 -0.11
N ASP A 128 -7.13 -25.15 0.80
CA ASP A 128 -8.04 -25.47 1.89
C ASP A 128 -7.92 -24.47 3.05
N GLN A 129 -8.87 -24.52 3.98
CA GLN A 129 -8.93 -23.58 5.10
C GLN A 129 -7.73 -23.71 6.05
N LYS A 130 -7.16 -24.91 6.20
CA LYS A 130 -5.99 -25.14 7.07
C LYS A 130 -4.74 -24.54 6.44
N GLN A 131 -4.56 -24.72 5.13
CA GLN A 131 -3.47 -24.10 4.38
C GLN A 131 -3.59 -22.57 4.42
N LEU A 132 -4.79 -22.03 4.22
CA LEU A 132 -5.04 -20.59 4.36
C LEU A 132 -4.67 -20.11 5.77
N GLN A 133 -5.10 -20.82 6.82
CA GLN A 133 -4.77 -20.47 8.21
C GLN A 133 -3.27 -20.40 8.44
N LEU A 134 -2.53 -21.44 8.03
CA LEU A 134 -1.07 -21.48 8.21
C LEU A 134 -0.36 -20.33 7.49
N VAL A 135 -0.82 -19.95 6.30
CA VAL A 135 -0.24 -18.81 5.56
C VAL A 135 -0.53 -17.50 6.30
N ILE A 136 -1.77 -17.26 6.73
CA ILE A 136 -2.17 -16.02 7.41
C ILE A 136 -1.48 -15.88 8.77
N GLU A 137 -1.50 -16.94 9.60
CA GLU A 137 -0.81 -16.96 10.89
C GLU A 137 0.70 -16.80 10.71
N GLY A 138 1.28 -17.45 9.70
CA GLY A 138 2.71 -17.34 9.39
C GLY A 138 3.12 -15.93 8.98
N ILE A 139 2.37 -15.29 8.07
CA ILE A 139 2.64 -13.89 7.67
C ILE A 139 2.46 -12.93 8.85
N SER A 140 1.36 -13.08 9.58
CA SER A 140 1.08 -12.27 10.78
C SER A 140 2.23 -12.38 11.78
N GLY A 141 2.65 -13.59 12.14
CA GLY A 141 3.74 -13.85 13.06
C GLY A 141 5.10 -13.35 12.56
N LEU A 142 5.39 -13.50 11.27
CA LEU A 142 6.65 -13.01 10.69
C LEU A 142 6.74 -11.48 10.71
N PHE A 143 5.68 -10.76 10.32
CA PHE A 143 5.68 -9.30 10.40
C PHE A 143 5.68 -8.81 11.84
N SER A 144 4.66 -9.20 12.61
CA SER A 144 4.46 -8.67 13.96
C SER A 144 5.53 -9.12 14.94
N GLY A 145 5.95 -10.40 14.87
CA GLY A 145 7.02 -10.93 15.69
C GLY A 145 8.36 -10.24 15.41
N THR A 146 8.70 -9.99 14.14
CA THR A 146 9.94 -9.25 13.81
C THR A 146 9.91 -7.84 14.39
N ILE A 147 8.77 -7.14 14.30
CA ILE A 147 8.61 -5.78 14.82
C ILE A 147 8.79 -5.77 16.34
N VAL A 148 7.97 -6.53 17.07
CA VAL A 148 7.96 -6.54 18.54
C VAL A 148 9.28 -7.04 19.12
N VAL A 149 9.83 -8.14 18.58
CA VAL A 149 11.09 -8.70 19.11
C VAL A 149 12.25 -7.76 18.84
N SER A 150 12.36 -7.19 17.64
CA SER A 150 13.44 -6.22 17.37
C SER A 150 13.29 -4.92 18.16
N ASN A 151 12.05 -4.49 18.45
CA ASN A 151 11.77 -3.33 19.29
C ASN A 151 12.24 -3.57 20.72
N LEU A 152 11.88 -4.73 21.29
CA LEU A 152 12.29 -5.15 22.63
C LEU A 152 13.81 -5.05 22.84
N PHE A 153 14.58 -5.47 21.83
CA PHE A 153 16.04 -5.42 21.84
C PHE A 153 16.65 -4.10 21.33
N VAL A 154 15.82 -3.09 20.99
CA VAL A 154 16.27 -1.77 20.51
C VAL A 154 17.10 -1.85 19.21
N ILE A 155 16.92 -2.93 18.43
CA ILE A 155 17.58 -3.14 17.13
C ILE A 155 16.64 -2.87 15.95
N SER A 156 15.37 -2.59 16.23
CA SER A 156 14.37 -2.25 15.21
C SER A 156 14.74 -0.97 14.47
N LEU A 157 14.44 -0.91 13.18
CA LEU A 157 14.61 0.30 12.37
C LEU A 157 13.51 1.32 12.69
N LYS A 158 13.87 2.60 12.64
CA LYS A 158 12.91 3.70 12.80
C LYS A 158 11.89 3.72 11.65
N SER A 159 10.64 4.06 11.98
CA SER A 159 9.56 4.16 10.99
C SER A 159 9.67 5.38 10.07
N TYR A 160 10.26 6.49 10.55
CA TYR A 160 10.24 7.80 9.90
C TYR A 160 11.61 8.36 9.52
N GLU A 161 12.68 7.79 10.10
CA GLU A 161 14.05 8.25 9.93
C GLU A 161 14.96 7.08 9.58
N THR A 162 16.24 7.37 9.34
CA THR A 162 17.28 6.35 9.19
C THR A 162 17.81 5.91 10.54
N GLY A 163 18.33 4.68 10.59
CA GLY A 163 18.91 4.09 11.79
C GLY A 163 17.92 3.31 12.65
N THR A 164 18.39 2.90 13.83
CA THR A 164 17.62 2.11 14.79
C THR A 164 16.89 2.99 15.79
N ILE A 165 15.83 2.47 16.39
CA ILE A 165 15.16 3.10 17.53
C ILE A 165 16.13 3.30 18.70
N SER A 166 15.82 4.25 19.57
CA SER A 166 16.68 4.57 20.73
C SER A 166 16.14 3.99 22.03
N ALA A 167 14.92 3.46 22.03
CA ALA A 167 14.26 2.90 23.19
C ALA A 167 13.19 1.89 22.76
N ASN A 168 12.92 0.91 23.63
CA ASN A 168 11.86 -0.07 23.42
C ASN A 168 10.49 0.48 23.90
N PHE A 169 9.43 -0.31 23.70
CA PHE A 169 8.07 0.08 24.04
C PHE A 169 7.77 0.28 25.53
N PHE A 170 8.63 -0.17 26.45
CA PHE A 170 8.44 0.12 27.88
C PHE A 170 8.76 1.58 28.23
N GLU A 171 9.73 2.18 27.53
CA GLU A 171 10.14 3.57 27.76
C GLU A 171 9.03 4.57 27.44
N TRP A 172 8.04 4.18 26.62
CA TRP A 172 6.89 5.02 26.26
C TRP A 172 6.12 5.54 27.50
N PHE A 173 6.12 4.78 28.59
CA PHE A 173 5.37 5.10 29.80
C PHE A 173 6.17 5.94 30.80
N PHE A 174 7.50 5.96 30.69
CA PHE A 174 8.38 6.51 31.72
C PHE A 174 9.26 7.66 31.24
N ASN A 175 9.47 7.79 29.92
CA ASN A 175 10.44 8.71 29.36
C ASN A 175 9.80 9.73 28.40
N PRO A 176 9.39 10.92 28.90
CA PRO A 176 8.74 11.93 28.07
C PRO A 176 9.70 12.63 27.10
N ASN A 177 11.02 12.40 27.21
CA ASN A 177 12.03 13.13 26.46
C ASN A 177 12.41 12.46 25.12
N ILE A 178 11.88 11.26 24.84
CA ILE A 178 12.17 10.56 23.59
C ILE A 178 11.16 11.01 22.54
N GLY A 179 11.66 11.56 21.43
CA GLY A 179 10.80 11.94 20.30
C GLY A 179 10.15 10.74 19.63
N TYR A 180 8.93 10.92 19.08
CA TYR A 180 8.17 9.85 18.43
C TYR A 180 8.96 9.08 17.36
N SER A 181 9.84 9.75 16.61
CA SER A 181 10.63 9.13 15.52
C SER A 181 11.68 8.14 16.04
N HIS A 182 12.09 8.27 17.31
CA HIS A 182 13.01 7.36 17.98
C HIS A 182 12.32 6.18 18.66
N MET A 183 10.99 6.19 18.74
CA MET A 183 10.16 5.13 19.33
C MET A 183 9.36 4.35 18.29
N ALA A 184 8.95 5.01 17.20
CA ALA A 184 8.23 4.37 16.10
C ALA A 184 9.14 3.39 15.38
N SER A 185 8.75 2.11 15.36
CA SER A 185 9.59 1.03 14.87
C SER A 185 8.90 0.19 13.81
N LYS A 186 9.61 -0.12 12.72
CA LYS A 186 9.09 -0.93 11.60
C LYS A 186 9.73 -2.31 11.49
N GLY A 187 10.36 -2.81 12.56
CA GLY A 187 11.12 -4.05 12.48
C GLY A 187 12.35 -3.88 11.61
N PHE A 188 12.62 -4.88 10.78
CA PHE A 188 13.68 -4.85 9.77
C PHE A 188 13.16 -4.56 8.36
N PHE A 189 11.91 -4.15 8.25
CA PHE A 189 11.25 -3.98 6.97
C PHE A 189 11.50 -2.62 6.37
N ASN A 190 11.38 -2.52 5.05
CA ASN A 190 11.72 -1.31 4.34
C ASN A 190 10.61 -0.25 4.42
N PHE A 191 9.35 -0.66 4.23
CA PHE A 191 8.23 0.26 3.98
C PHE A 191 7.16 0.27 5.08
N THR A 192 7.15 1.33 5.89
CA THR A 192 6.22 1.50 7.03
C THR A 192 4.74 1.48 6.62
N ASN A 193 4.36 2.20 5.56
CA ASN A 193 2.96 2.27 5.11
C ASN A 193 2.44 0.91 4.62
N MET A 194 3.27 0.19 3.88
CA MET A 194 2.96 -1.15 3.37
C MET A 194 2.70 -2.13 4.53
N ILE A 195 3.59 -2.17 5.53
CA ILE A 195 3.42 -3.04 6.72
C ILE A 195 2.14 -2.68 7.48
N SER A 196 1.89 -1.38 7.67
CA SER A 196 0.69 -0.88 8.35
C SER A 196 -0.58 -1.42 7.67
N ALA A 197 -0.62 -1.34 6.33
CA ALA A 197 -1.74 -1.80 5.54
C ALA A 197 -1.88 -3.33 5.55
N VAL A 198 -0.77 -4.09 5.49
CA VAL A 198 -0.79 -5.55 5.58
C VAL A 198 -1.28 -6.02 6.95
N LEU A 199 -0.76 -5.47 8.06
CA LEU A 199 -1.25 -5.85 9.40
C LEU A 199 -2.72 -5.47 9.59
N PHE A 200 -3.16 -4.33 9.06
CA PHE A 200 -4.57 -3.95 9.08
C PHE A 200 -5.43 -4.94 8.30
N MET A 201 -5.00 -5.36 7.10
CA MET A 201 -5.67 -6.39 6.29
C MET A 201 -5.77 -7.74 7.01
N LEU A 202 -4.71 -8.18 7.68
CA LEU A 202 -4.65 -9.49 8.34
C LEU A 202 -5.51 -9.54 9.60
N LEU A 203 -5.77 -8.39 10.25
CA LEU A 203 -6.51 -8.30 11.51
C LEU A 203 -7.87 -9.03 11.50
N PRO A 204 -8.80 -8.80 10.55
CA PRO A 204 -10.07 -9.54 10.51
C PRO A 204 -9.89 -11.06 10.33
N LEU A 205 -8.83 -11.50 9.64
CA LEU A 205 -8.52 -12.93 9.47
C LEU A 205 -7.91 -13.54 10.73
N MET A 206 -7.03 -12.81 11.42
CA MET A 206 -6.47 -13.24 12.71
C MET A 206 -7.54 -13.32 13.80
N LEU A 207 -8.50 -12.40 13.79
CA LEU A 207 -9.69 -12.49 14.64
C LEU A 207 -10.56 -13.68 14.26
N PHE A 208 -10.82 -13.90 12.96
CA PHE A 208 -11.52 -15.10 12.51
C PHE A 208 -10.90 -16.38 13.10
N TYR A 209 -9.58 -16.54 13.02
CA TYR A 209 -8.89 -17.70 13.58
C TYR A 209 -8.89 -17.73 15.11
N LEU A 210 -8.84 -16.58 15.78
CA LEU A 210 -9.06 -16.51 17.23
C LEU A 210 -10.44 -17.07 17.62
N PHE A 211 -11.48 -16.77 16.84
CA PHE A 211 -12.86 -17.19 17.09
C PHE A 211 -13.13 -18.66 16.69
N THR A 212 -12.53 -19.16 15.61
CA THR A 212 -12.79 -20.52 15.10
C THR A 212 -11.78 -21.57 15.57
N SER A 213 -10.56 -21.15 15.88
CA SER A 213 -9.41 -22.02 16.18
C SER A 213 -8.73 -21.60 17.49
N PHE A 214 -9.52 -21.21 18.50
CA PHE A 214 -9.04 -20.65 19.76
C PHE A 214 -7.98 -21.52 20.43
N SER A 215 -6.78 -20.97 20.56
CA SER A 215 -5.62 -21.60 21.19
C SER A 215 -4.67 -20.51 21.72
N TRP A 216 -3.75 -20.90 22.62
CA TRP A 216 -2.75 -19.95 23.12
C TRP A 216 -1.86 -19.38 22.00
N HIS A 217 -1.62 -20.17 20.94
CA HIS A 217 -0.94 -19.72 19.75
C HIS A 217 -1.69 -18.57 19.05
N THR A 218 -2.99 -18.75 18.77
CA THR A 218 -3.80 -17.69 18.14
C THR A 218 -3.95 -16.44 19.02
N VAL A 219 -4.02 -16.62 20.34
CA VAL A 219 -4.05 -15.51 21.31
C VAL A 219 -2.74 -14.72 21.22
N LEU A 220 -1.60 -15.41 21.31
CA LEU A 220 -0.28 -14.79 21.22
C LEU A 220 -0.12 -14.01 19.92
N LEU A 221 -0.46 -14.60 18.77
CA LEU A 221 -0.34 -13.91 17.48
C LEU A 221 -1.21 -12.64 17.39
N ASN A 222 -2.44 -12.67 17.90
CA ASN A 222 -3.30 -11.48 17.92
C ASN A 222 -2.75 -10.39 18.85
N VAL A 223 -2.23 -10.75 20.03
CA VAL A 223 -1.61 -9.79 20.96
C VAL A 223 -0.34 -9.18 20.36
N VAL A 224 0.54 -10.00 19.78
CA VAL A 224 1.79 -9.53 19.15
C VAL A 224 1.49 -8.65 17.94
N GLN A 225 0.48 -9.00 17.13
CA GLN A 225 0.04 -8.15 16.02
C GLN A 225 -0.53 -6.80 16.50
N ALA A 226 -1.36 -6.78 17.55
CA ALA A 226 -1.89 -5.55 18.11
C ALA A 226 -0.76 -4.63 18.60
N LEU A 227 0.22 -5.18 19.33
CA LEU A 227 1.38 -4.42 19.80
C LEU A 227 2.22 -3.89 18.63
N ALA A 228 2.50 -4.73 17.61
CA ALA A 228 3.21 -4.30 16.42
C ALA A 228 2.52 -3.13 15.70
N MET A 229 1.18 -3.15 15.61
CA MET A 229 0.42 -2.05 15.00
C MET A 229 0.54 -0.73 15.78
N ILE A 230 0.73 -0.78 17.10
CA ILE A 230 1.02 0.40 17.92
C ILE A 230 2.47 0.87 17.71
N GLU A 231 3.43 -0.06 17.76
CA GLU A 231 4.87 0.20 17.61
C GLU A 231 5.23 0.87 16.28
N ILE A 232 4.54 0.52 15.19
CA ILE A 232 4.76 1.13 13.86
C ILE A 232 4.59 2.66 13.89
N GLY A 233 3.66 3.16 14.71
CA GLY A 233 3.46 4.59 14.93
C GLY A 233 2.78 5.35 13.79
N THR A 234 2.14 4.66 12.84
CA THR A 234 1.37 5.28 11.76
C THR A 234 -0.11 5.45 12.14
N LYS A 235 -0.77 6.46 11.55
CA LYS A 235 -2.22 6.66 11.72
C LYS A 235 -3.02 5.47 11.18
N VAL A 236 -2.58 4.85 10.09
CA VAL A 236 -3.22 3.66 9.50
C VAL A 236 -3.19 2.47 10.47
N ALA A 237 -2.05 2.17 11.06
CA ALA A 237 -1.94 1.05 11.98
C ALA A 237 -2.71 1.31 13.28
N ALA A 238 -2.61 2.51 13.85
CA ALA A 238 -3.34 2.87 15.08
C ALA A 238 -4.87 2.86 14.89
N ILE A 239 -5.39 3.56 13.88
CA ILE A 239 -6.83 3.60 13.59
C ILE A 239 -7.32 2.23 13.11
N GLY A 240 -6.50 1.55 12.29
CA GLY A 240 -6.82 0.23 11.76
C GLY A 240 -6.90 -0.84 12.84
N LEU A 241 -6.08 -0.75 13.90
CA LEU A 241 -6.15 -1.66 15.05
C LEU A 241 -7.51 -1.54 15.76
N ILE A 242 -7.83 -0.33 16.23
CA ILE A 242 -9.06 -0.04 16.98
C ILE A 242 -10.29 -0.32 16.11
N GLY A 243 -10.36 0.31 14.94
CA GLY A 243 -11.48 0.13 14.02
C GLY A 243 -11.61 -1.31 13.53
N GLY A 244 -10.50 -1.99 13.29
CA GLY A 244 -10.49 -3.36 12.79
C GLY A 244 -10.96 -4.39 13.83
N ILE A 245 -10.58 -4.24 15.10
CA ILE A 245 -11.11 -5.11 16.18
C ILE A 245 -12.61 -4.85 16.38
N ILE A 246 -13.05 -3.58 16.44
CA ILE A 246 -14.47 -3.23 16.55
C ILE A 246 -15.28 -3.86 15.43
N ILE A 247 -14.84 -3.71 14.17
CA ILE A 247 -15.50 -4.32 13.01
C ILE A 247 -15.48 -5.85 13.13
N GLY A 248 -14.36 -6.46 13.54
CA GLY A 248 -14.26 -7.90 13.76
C GLY A 248 -15.25 -8.43 14.81
N LEU A 249 -15.43 -7.69 15.91
CA LEU A 249 -16.41 -8.00 16.96
C LEU A 249 -17.85 -7.87 16.45
N ILE A 250 -18.15 -6.83 15.67
CA ILE A 250 -19.46 -6.65 15.02
C ILE A 250 -19.74 -7.81 14.07
N LEU A 251 -18.78 -8.18 13.23
CA LEU A 251 -18.90 -9.33 12.32
C LEU A 251 -19.13 -10.63 13.09
N PHE A 252 -18.39 -10.87 14.17
CA PHE A 252 -18.62 -12.04 15.02
C PHE A 252 -20.04 -12.05 15.60
N GLY A 253 -20.53 -10.91 16.11
CA GLY A 253 -21.90 -10.77 16.62
C GLY A 253 -22.96 -11.04 15.54
N LEU A 254 -22.79 -10.47 14.35
CA LEU A 254 -23.63 -10.72 13.17
C LEU A 254 -23.69 -12.21 12.84
N HIS A 255 -22.54 -12.88 12.78
CA HIS A 255 -22.44 -14.30 12.43
C HIS A 255 -22.97 -15.23 13.51
N LYS A 256 -22.78 -14.89 14.79
CA LYS A 256 -23.26 -15.69 15.91
C LYS A 256 -24.76 -15.56 16.14
N TYR A 257 -25.30 -14.35 16.12
CA TYR A 257 -26.68 -14.10 16.56
C TYR A 257 -27.67 -13.98 15.40
N LEU A 258 -27.29 -13.40 14.26
CA LEU A 258 -28.19 -13.15 13.13
C LEU A 258 -28.08 -14.24 12.07
N ILE A 259 -26.87 -14.51 11.56
CA ILE A 259 -26.65 -15.52 10.52
C ILE A 259 -26.63 -16.94 11.11
N LYS A 260 -26.16 -17.07 12.36
CA LYS A 260 -26.11 -18.31 13.15
C LYS A 260 -25.25 -19.42 12.51
N ASP A 261 -24.22 -19.05 11.74
CA ASP A 261 -23.22 -19.99 11.20
C ASP A 261 -22.05 -20.22 12.17
N VAL A 262 -21.94 -19.41 13.23
CA VAL A 262 -20.97 -19.56 14.32
C VAL A 262 -21.69 -19.85 15.63
N LYS A 263 -21.34 -20.94 16.32
CA LYS A 263 -22.00 -21.36 17.58
C LYS A 263 -21.22 -20.94 18.84
N ASN A 264 -19.90 -21.13 18.83
CA ASN A 264 -19.02 -20.91 19.99
C ASN A 264 -18.11 -19.69 19.76
N GLY A 265 -17.43 -19.23 20.82
CA GLY A 265 -16.47 -18.12 20.72
C GLY A 265 -16.45 -17.14 21.89
N GLY A 266 -17.09 -17.45 23.03
CA GLY A 266 -17.14 -16.52 24.18
C GLY A 266 -15.77 -16.18 24.76
N LYS A 267 -14.86 -17.17 24.87
CA LYS A 267 -13.47 -16.93 25.31
C LYS A 267 -12.71 -16.03 24.34
N ALA A 268 -12.82 -16.31 23.04
CA ALA A 268 -12.25 -15.50 21.97
C ALA A 268 -12.77 -14.06 21.99
N PHE A 269 -14.07 -13.88 22.22
CA PHE A 269 -14.70 -12.57 22.38
C PHE A 269 -14.09 -11.79 23.55
N LEU A 270 -13.98 -12.42 24.73
CA LEU A 270 -13.37 -11.79 25.88
C LEU A 270 -11.91 -11.39 25.60
N VAL A 271 -11.12 -12.27 24.98
CA VAL A 271 -9.74 -11.96 24.60
C VAL A 271 -9.67 -10.79 23.62
N ALA A 272 -10.51 -10.76 22.57
CA ALA A 272 -10.54 -9.66 21.63
C ALA A 272 -10.91 -8.32 22.30
N VAL A 273 -11.85 -8.32 23.24
CA VAL A 273 -12.21 -7.14 24.05
C VAL A 273 -11.04 -6.70 24.94
N LEU A 274 -10.32 -7.65 25.56
CA LEU A 274 -9.15 -7.33 26.38
C LEU A 274 -8.01 -6.75 25.54
N ILE A 275 -7.80 -7.25 24.33
CA ILE A 275 -6.83 -6.68 23.38
C ILE A 275 -7.24 -5.24 23.04
N GLU A 276 -8.51 -5.00 22.70
CA GLU A 276 -9.02 -3.66 22.37
C GLU A 276 -8.82 -2.67 23.52
N VAL A 277 -9.23 -3.04 24.73
CA VAL A 277 -9.07 -2.20 25.93
C VAL A 277 -7.58 -1.95 26.20
N GLY A 278 -6.74 -2.98 26.10
CA GLY A 278 -5.30 -2.84 26.24
C GLY A 278 -4.70 -1.88 25.20
N SER A 279 -5.10 -1.99 23.94
CA SER A 279 -4.67 -1.09 22.87
C SER A 279 -5.08 0.36 23.13
N LEU A 280 -6.32 0.61 23.58
CA LEU A 280 -6.79 1.94 23.94
C LEU A 280 -6.03 2.56 25.12
N LEU A 281 -5.61 1.75 26.09
CA LEU A 281 -4.82 2.20 27.23
C LEU A 281 -3.37 2.52 26.85
N ILE A 282 -2.78 1.79 25.90
CA ILE A 282 -1.38 1.97 25.47
C ILE A 282 -1.24 3.10 24.44
N LEU A 283 -2.19 3.25 23.51
CA LEU A 283 -2.11 4.18 22.38
C LEU A 283 -1.75 5.64 22.74
N PRO A 284 -2.26 6.25 23.82
CA PRO A 284 -1.90 7.62 24.21
C PRO A 284 -0.40 7.82 24.44
N PHE A 285 0.31 6.77 24.87
CA PHE A 285 1.76 6.77 25.09
C PHE A 285 2.53 6.39 23.83
N GLY A 286 1.86 5.77 22.86
CA GLY A 286 2.47 5.26 21.63
C GLY A 286 2.88 6.35 20.62
N PRO A 287 3.77 6.01 19.67
CA PRO A 287 4.37 6.97 18.75
C PRO A 287 3.39 7.69 17.82
N ALA A 288 2.24 7.08 17.48
CA ALA A 288 1.27 7.67 16.55
C ALA A 288 0.60 8.94 17.11
N ILE A 289 0.21 8.92 18.39
CA ILE A 289 -0.43 10.06 19.06
C ILE A 289 0.60 11.17 19.32
N GLN A 290 1.80 10.79 19.77
CA GLN A 290 2.88 11.75 19.97
C GLN A 290 3.24 12.50 18.67
N ARG A 291 3.33 11.77 17.55
CA ARG A 291 3.54 12.37 16.23
C ARG A 291 2.45 13.39 15.88
N TYR A 292 1.18 13.03 16.09
CA TYR A 292 0.06 13.92 15.80
C TYR A 292 0.14 15.23 16.59
N ASN A 293 0.47 15.15 17.87
CA ASN A 293 0.65 16.33 18.72
C ASN A 293 1.83 17.21 18.26
N TYR A 294 2.93 16.58 17.83
CA TYR A 294 4.10 17.28 17.28
C TYR A 294 3.79 17.99 15.95
N GLU A 295 3.05 17.36 15.04
CA GLU A 295 2.60 17.97 13.78
C GLU A 295 1.76 19.23 14.03
N ILE A 296 0.85 19.21 15.02
CA ILE A 296 0.05 20.38 15.42
C ILE A 296 0.93 21.50 15.95
N TYR A 297 1.94 21.17 16.76
CA TYR A 297 2.87 22.14 17.32
C TYR A 297 3.67 22.85 16.20
N LEU A 298 4.27 22.09 15.28
CA LEU A 298 5.03 22.65 14.16
C LEU A 298 4.18 23.54 13.24
N ALA A 299 2.94 23.13 12.96
CA ALA A 299 2.03 23.92 12.12
C ALA A 299 1.69 25.29 12.73
N LYS A 300 1.73 25.43 14.06
CA LYS A 300 1.53 26.72 14.73
C LYS A 300 2.79 27.59 14.71
N GLN A 301 3.97 26.98 14.66
CA GLN A 301 5.25 27.70 14.69
C GLN A 301 5.66 28.26 13.32
N SER A 302 5.18 27.65 12.23
CA SER A 302 5.53 28.01 10.85
C SER A 302 4.81 29.24 10.28
N ASP A 303 3.81 29.80 10.98
CA ASP A 303 3.17 31.08 10.64
C ASP A 303 4.04 32.27 11.09
N HIS A 304 5.32 32.27 10.74
CA HIS A 304 6.25 33.37 11.02
C HIS A 304 5.99 34.57 10.09
N ASP A 305 6.40 35.76 10.52
CA ASP A 305 6.20 37.01 9.77
C ASP A 305 7.09 37.10 8.51
N LEU A 306 6.52 36.80 7.33
CA LEU A 306 7.16 36.89 6.01
C LEU A 306 7.16 38.32 5.41
N THR A 307 7.06 39.36 6.25
CA THR A 307 6.82 40.73 5.78
C THR A 307 7.94 41.24 4.86
N ASP A 308 9.21 40.98 5.19
CA ASP A 308 10.33 41.52 4.43
C ASP A 308 10.58 40.77 3.11
N GLU A 309 10.42 39.44 3.11
CA GLU A 309 10.49 38.61 1.90
C GLU A 309 9.36 38.97 0.93
N LYS A 310 8.15 39.20 1.44
CA LYS A 310 7.01 39.65 0.62
C LYS A 310 7.24 41.02 0.00
N LYS A 311 7.88 41.95 0.72
CA LYS A 311 8.27 43.27 0.17
C LYS A 311 9.31 43.12 -0.94
N GLU A 312 10.36 42.31 -0.72
CA GLU A 312 11.40 42.03 -1.75
C GLU A 312 10.75 41.41 -3.00
N LEU A 313 9.87 40.42 -2.81
CA LEU A 313 9.13 39.78 -3.90
C LEU A 313 8.28 40.77 -4.69
N ALA A 314 7.46 41.57 -4.00
CA ALA A 314 6.58 42.54 -4.64
C ALA A 314 7.37 43.60 -5.44
N ALA A 315 8.46 44.12 -4.87
CA ALA A 315 9.32 45.10 -5.55
C ALA A 315 9.99 44.52 -6.80
N GLY A 316 10.48 43.27 -6.72
CA GLY A 316 11.08 42.60 -7.86
C GLY A 316 10.08 42.28 -8.97
N LEU A 317 8.87 41.84 -8.62
CA LEU A 317 7.78 41.60 -9.59
C LEU A 317 7.31 42.89 -10.27
N GLN A 318 7.32 44.02 -9.56
CA GLN A 318 7.00 45.33 -10.14
C GLN A 318 8.11 45.80 -11.10
N LYS A 319 9.38 45.58 -10.74
CA LYS A 319 10.54 45.95 -11.57
C LYS A 319 10.64 45.08 -12.83
N TYR A 320 10.25 43.80 -12.74
CA TYR A 320 10.33 42.84 -13.83
C TYR A 320 8.96 42.17 -14.06
N PRO A 321 8.05 42.81 -14.80
CA PRO A 321 6.67 42.33 -14.93
C PRO A 321 6.53 41.06 -15.77
N SER A 322 7.40 40.84 -16.77
CA SER A 322 7.36 39.67 -17.67
C SER A 322 8.73 39.39 -18.31
N GLY A 323 8.83 38.26 -19.00
CA GLY A 323 10.00 37.88 -19.80
C GLY A 323 11.16 37.29 -19.00
N GLU A 324 12.33 37.24 -19.63
CA GLU A 324 13.51 36.54 -19.11
C GLU A 324 14.03 37.14 -17.79
N LYS A 325 14.09 38.48 -17.69
CA LYS A 325 14.51 39.17 -16.46
C LYS A 325 13.64 38.82 -15.24
N ARG A 326 12.33 38.59 -15.47
CA ARG A 326 11.42 38.11 -14.43
C ARG A 326 11.77 36.70 -14.00
N ALA A 327 12.00 35.80 -14.97
CA ALA A 327 12.38 34.43 -14.67
C ALA A 327 13.73 34.33 -13.94
N GLU A 328 14.70 35.18 -14.29
CA GLU A 328 15.99 35.30 -13.59
C GLU A 328 15.81 35.78 -12.15
N PHE A 329 15.05 36.85 -11.95
CA PHE A 329 14.72 37.35 -10.62
C PHE A 329 14.06 36.27 -9.75
N LEU A 330 13.03 35.59 -10.28
CA LEU A 330 12.32 34.54 -9.54
C LEU A 330 13.25 33.37 -9.20
N ARG A 331 14.11 32.94 -10.14
CA ARG A 331 15.11 31.89 -9.86
C ARG A 331 16.04 32.29 -8.71
N TYR A 332 16.51 33.53 -8.70
CA TYR A 332 17.34 34.03 -7.60
C TYR A 332 16.56 34.07 -6.28
N PHE A 333 15.37 34.65 -6.28
CA PHE A 333 14.53 34.83 -5.10
C PHE A 333 14.14 33.49 -4.46
N ILE A 334 13.66 32.52 -5.27
CA ILE A 334 13.25 31.20 -4.78
C ILE A 334 14.45 30.48 -4.17
N LYS A 335 15.61 30.48 -4.83
CA LYS A 335 16.83 29.85 -4.31
C LYS A 335 17.22 30.39 -2.94
N LYS A 336 17.08 31.70 -2.75
CA LYS A 336 17.44 32.41 -1.51
C LYS A 336 16.42 32.15 -0.39
N ASN A 337 15.12 32.17 -0.70
CA ASN A 337 14.06 32.30 0.31
C ASN A 337 13.18 31.04 0.47
N TYR A 338 13.45 29.91 -0.19
CA TYR A 338 12.57 28.73 -0.12
C TYR A 338 12.32 28.22 1.32
N GLN A 339 13.32 28.33 2.21
CA GLN A 339 13.21 27.87 3.61
C GLN A 339 12.25 28.74 4.41
N GLU A 340 12.28 30.06 4.22
CA GLU A 340 11.37 31.01 4.87
C GLU A 340 9.90 30.73 4.50
N TYR A 341 9.67 30.23 3.28
CA TYR A 341 8.34 29.83 2.83
C TYR A 341 7.94 28.41 3.26
N ALA A 342 8.75 27.76 4.10
CA ALA A 342 8.60 26.38 4.56
C ALA A 342 8.52 25.36 3.41
N LEU A 343 9.21 25.61 2.29
CA LEU A 343 9.22 24.70 1.15
C LEU A 343 10.24 23.58 1.36
N ASN A 344 9.84 22.35 1.04
CA ASN A 344 10.73 21.20 1.13
C ASN A 344 11.87 21.32 0.07
N PRO A 345 13.16 21.30 0.47
CA PRO A 345 14.28 21.42 -0.46
C PRO A 345 14.26 20.33 -1.53
N LYS A 346 13.84 19.11 -1.20
CA LYS A 346 13.75 18.02 -2.18
C LYS A 346 12.81 18.40 -3.33
N PHE A 347 11.69 19.06 -3.03
CA PHE A 347 10.74 19.44 -4.06
C PHE A 347 11.30 20.53 -4.97
N VAL A 348 11.85 21.58 -4.36
CA VAL A 348 12.38 22.77 -5.03
C VAL A 348 13.59 22.48 -5.91
N PHE A 349 14.48 21.58 -5.49
CA PHE A 349 15.77 21.37 -6.17
C PHE A 349 15.87 20.06 -6.95
N LYS A 350 15.04 19.05 -6.64
CA LYS A 350 15.15 17.71 -7.25
C LYS A 350 13.88 17.28 -7.96
N SER A 351 12.72 17.32 -7.30
CA SER A 351 11.46 16.78 -7.84
C SER A 351 10.94 17.58 -9.03
N TYR A 352 10.74 18.89 -8.85
CA TYR A 352 10.27 19.79 -9.89
C TYR A 352 11.11 21.07 -9.86
N PRO A 353 12.35 21.01 -10.37
CA PRO A 353 13.35 22.02 -10.05
C PRO A 353 12.94 23.43 -10.47
N TYR A 354 13.05 24.39 -9.54
CA TYR A 354 12.62 25.78 -9.75
C TYR A 354 13.31 26.48 -10.92
N GLN A 355 14.45 25.96 -11.36
CA GLN A 355 15.21 26.50 -12.49
C GLN A 355 14.42 26.39 -13.80
N TYR A 356 13.50 25.45 -13.93
CA TYR A 356 12.79 25.16 -15.19
C TYR A 356 11.38 25.73 -15.24
N ASP A 357 10.73 25.93 -14.09
CA ASP A 357 9.41 26.58 -13.99
C ASP A 357 9.30 27.43 -12.70
N PRO A 358 9.92 28.62 -12.68
CA PRO A 358 9.89 29.50 -11.50
C PRO A 358 8.51 30.11 -11.24
N GLU A 359 7.62 30.19 -12.24
CA GLU A 359 6.26 30.72 -12.06
C GLU A 359 5.38 29.75 -11.28
N PHE A 360 5.55 28.44 -11.49
CA PHE A 360 4.90 27.43 -10.64
C PHE A 360 5.24 27.66 -9.16
N TRP A 361 6.52 27.85 -8.84
CA TRP A 361 6.95 28.07 -7.46
C TRP A 361 6.48 29.40 -6.90
N LEU A 362 6.43 30.46 -7.72
CA LEU A 362 5.80 31.72 -7.31
C LEU A 362 4.33 31.50 -6.89
N LYS A 363 3.57 30.71 -7.67
CA LYS A 363 2.19 30.37 -7.30
C LYS A 363 2.13 29.66 -5.95
N ILE A 364 2.97 28.65 -5.72
CA ILE A 364 3.01 27.92 -4.43
C ILE A 364 3.40 28.86 -3.28
N MET A 365 4.37 29.75 -3.46
CA MET A 365 4.79 30.72 -2.44
C MET A 365 3.67 31.70 -2.05
N ASN A 366 2.70 31.95 -2.93
CA ASN A 366 1.55 32.80 -2.63
C ASN A 366 0.41 32.06 -1.90
N GLU A 367 0.50 30.74 -1.72
CA GLU A 367 -0.49 29.97 -0.96
C GLU A 367 -0.28 30.12 0.56
N PRO A 368 -1.31 29.85 1.39
CA PRO A 368 -1.18 29.86 2.85
C PRO A 368 -0.11 28.88 3.36
N GLY A 369 0.56 29.22 4.48
CA GLY A 369 1.64 28.40 5.05
C GLY A 369 1.24 26.94 5.30
N GLN A 370 0.03 26.71 5.81
CA GLN A 370 -0.53 25.37 6.01
C GLN A 370 -0.55 24.52 4.73
N ALA A 371 -0.95 25.12 3.59
CA ALA A 371 -0.99 24.42 2.30
C ALA A 371 0.42 24.11 1.78
N ARG A 372 1.38 25.01 2.00
CA ARG A 372 2.79 24.82 1.61
C ARG A 372 3.48 23.72 2.42
N MET A 373 3.09 23.54 3.68
CA MET A 373 3.63 22.46 4.52
C MET A 373 2.96 21.11 4.28
N GLU A 374 1.77 21.10 3.67
CA GLU A 374 1.11 19.86 3.30
C GLU A 374 1.80 19.26 2.07
N ASN A 375 2.76 18.37 2.30
CA ASN A 375 3.53 17.72 1.22
C ASN A 375 2.62 17.14 0.13
N ARG A 376 1.51 16.47 0.51
CA ARG A 376 0.54 15.88 -0.44
C ARG A 376 -0.11 16.89 -1.37
N HIS A 377 -0.31 18.13 -0.89
CA HIS A 377 -0.85 19.21 -1.70
C HIS A 377 0.17 19.68 -2.74
N ILE A 378 1.41 19.95 -2.33
CA ILE A 378 2.49 20.36 -3.26
C ILE A 378 2.80 19.26 -4.28
N GLU A 379 2.90 18.02 -3.82
CA GLU A 379 3.01 16.81 -4.63
C GLU A 379 1.99 16.80 -5.78
N LYS A 380 0.70 16.88 -5.45
CA LYS A 380 -0.36 16.91 -6.45
C LYS A 380 -0.26 18.14 -7.37
N ALA A 381 0.13 19.30 -6.84
CA ALA A 381 0.32 20.51 -7.62
C ALA A 381 1.42 20.35 -8.67
N MET A 382 2.55 19.72 -8.32
CA MET A 382 3.65 19.43 -9.25
C MET A 382 3.18 18.50 -10.38
N LEU A 383 2.52 17.37 -10.09
CA LEU A 383 2.03 16.46 -11.14
C LEU A 383 1.01 17.13 -12.05
N ASN A 384 0.10 17.94 -11.49
CA ASN A 384 -0.84 18.70 -12.30
C ASN A 384 -0.13 19.66 -13.26
N GLN A 385 0.94 20.33 -12.81
CA GLN A 385 1.72 21.22 -13.65
C GLN A 385 2.48 20.45 -14.73
N VAL A 386 3.01 19.26 -14.42
CA VAL A 386 3.67 18.36 -15.38
C VAL A 386 2.71 17.90 -16.48
N VAL A 387 1.51 17.43 -16.12
CA VAL A 387 0.47 17.05 -17.09
C VAL A 387 0.04 18.25 -17.93
N LYS A 388 -0.13 19.43 -17.30
CA LYS A 388 -0.48 20.66 -18.00
C LYS A 388 0.59 21.08 -19.01
N THR A 389 1.86 20.89 -18.69
CA THR A 389 3.00 21.19 -19.57
C THR A 389 2.97 20.31 -20.81
N ASN A 390 2.74 19.01 -20.65
CA ASN A 390 2.64 18.09 -21.79
C ASN A 390 1.43 18.40 -22.68
N ASN A 391 0.35 18.92 -22.09
CA ASN A 391 -0.86 19.37 -22.77
C ASN A 391 -1.48 18.32 -23.72
N ASN A 392 -1.36 17.04 -23.35
CA ASN A 392 -1.94 15.94 -24.13
C ASN A 392 -3.13 15.34 -23.39
N LYS A 393 -4.32 15.37 -24.02
CA LYS A 393 -5.55 14.84 -23.42
C LYS A 393 -5.47 13.33 -23.18
N LEU A 394 -4.65 12.60 -23.94
CA LEU A 394 -4.43 11.16 -23.79
C LEU A 394 -3.73 10.78 -22.48
N ASP A 395 -3.06 11.72 -21.80
CA ASP A 395 -2.48 11.49 -20.47
C ASP A 395 -3.53 11.03 -19.45
N LYS A 396 -4.80 11.41 -19.63
CA LYS A 396 -5.88 10.92 -18.77
C LYS A 396 -6.15 9.42 -18.96
N LEU A 397 -5.94 8.90 -20.17
CA LEU A 397 -6.24 7.52 -20.52
C LEU A 397 -5.03 6.59 -20.29
N PHE A 398 -3.85 7.05 -20.67
CA PHE A 398 -2.61 6.27 -20.66
C PHE A 398 -1.59 6.74 -19.62
N GLY A 399 -1.83 7.85 -18.92
CA GLY A 399 -0.90 8.36 -17.92
C GLY A 399 0.35 9.01 -18.52
N ILE A 400 1.29 9.35 -17.64
CA ILE A 400 2.53 10.06 -17.96
C ILE A 400 3.79 9.22 -17.73
N SER A 401 3.63 7.92 -17.46
CA SER A 401 4.64 6.94 -17.03
C SER A 401 4.93 6.96 -15.52
N TYR A 402 5.01 5.74 -14.95
CA TYR A 402 5.38 5.50 -13.57
C TYR A 402 6.80 5.98 -13.25
N ILE A 403 7.74 5.78 -14.17
CA ILE A 403 9.13 6.21 -13.99
C ILE A 403 9.21 7.74 -13.85
N ARG A 404 8.46 8.49 -14.66
CA ARG A 404 8.42 9.95 -14.53
C ARG A 404 7.81 10.37 -13.21
N GLU A 405 6.62 9.85 -12.90
CA GLU A 405 5.90 10.17 -11.67
C GLU A 405 6.81 9.97 -10.45
N ASN A 406 7.38 8.77 -10.27
CA ASN A 406 8.23 8.47 -9.11
C ASN A 406 9.50 9.31 -9.02
N ASN A 407 10.10 9.70 -10.15
CA ASN A 407 11.29 10.56 -10.16
C ASN A 407 10.95 12.01 -9.76
N ILE A 408 9.74 12.48 -10.09
CA ILE A 408 9.23 13.75 -9.56
C ILE A 408 8.97 13.52 -8.07
N PHE A 409 8.03 12.65 -7.72
CA PHE A 409 7.90 12.07 -6.38
C PHE A 409 6.92 10.89 -6.44
N ASN A 410 7.00 10.02 -5.44
CA ASN A 410 6.03 8.95 -5.28
C ASN A 410 4.82 9.45 -4.49
N LEU A 411 3.67 9.61 -5.16
CA LEU A 411 2.45 10.11 -4.53
C LEU A 411 1.88 9.13 -3.52
N GLU A 412 1.75 9.57 -2.26
CA GLU A 412 1.18 8.80 -1.16
C GLU A 412 -0.36 8.65 -1.25
N ARG A 413 -0.89 8.34 -2.43
CA ARG A 413 -2.29 7.99 -2.72
C ARG A 413 -2.34 7.03 -3.92
N ASP A 414 -2.34 5.73 -3.66
CA ASP A 414 -2.13 4.70 -4.70
C ASP A 414 -3.02 4.88 -5.93
N PHE A 415 -4.34 4.96 -5.74
CA PHE A 415 -5.25 5.12 -6.87
C PHE A 415 -4.99 6.39 -7.68
N THR A 416 -4.60 7.49 -7.02
CA THR A 416 -4.28 8.73 -7.71
C THR A 416 -2.92 8.62 -8.42
N ALA A 417 -1.92 8.02 -7.77
CA ALA A 417 -0.60 7.76 -8.35
C ALA A 417 -0.73 6.89 -9.61
N GLN A 418 -1.53 5.84 -9.55
CA GLN A 418 -1.83 4.95 -10.66
C GLN A 418 -2.52 5.68 -11.82
N ILE A 419 -3.43 6.61 -11.55
CA ILE A 419 -4.07 7.43 -12.58
C ILE A 419 -3.03 8.37 -13.24
N TYR A 420 -2.09 8.95 -12.49
CA TYR A 420 -1.03 9.73 -13.13
C TYR A 420 -0.10 8.83 -13.95
N SER A 421 0.35 7.70 -13.39
CA SER A 421 1.34 6.82 -14.00
C SER A 421 0.80 6.08 -15.23
N LEU A 422 -0.38 5.45 -15.10
CA LEU A 422 -0.98 4.56 -16.10
C LEU A 422 -2.31 5.11 -16.69
N GLY A 423 -2.81 6.25 -16.23
CA GLY A 423 -4.11 6.74 -16.65
C GLY A 423 -5.26 5.89 -16.14
N TRP A 424 -6.49 6.31 -16.47
CA TRP A 424 -7.69 5.60 -16.05
C TRP A 424 -7.81 4.19 -16.62
N LEU A 425 -7.35 3.96 -17.86
CA LEU A 425 -7.44 2.63 -18.48
C LEU A 425 -6.48 1.65 -17.80
N GLY A 426 -5.23 2.05 -17.56
CA GLY A 426 -4.28 1.20 -16.88
C GLY A 426 -4.67 0.94 -15.43
N MET A 427 -5.14 1.96 -14.70
CA MET A 427 -5.65 1.77 -13.34
C MET A 427 -6.80 0.76 -13.31
N LEU A 428 -7.77 0.87 -14.23
CA LEU A 428 -8.86 -0.10 -14.34
C LEU A 428 -8.38 -1.51 -14.68
N LEU A 429 -7.40 -1.64 -15.56
CA LEU A 429 -6.88 -2.95 -15.97
C LEU A 429 -6.03 -3.62 -14.88
N PHE A 430 -5.18 -2.88 -14.18
CA PHE A 430 -4.24 -3.45 -13.21
C PHE A 430 -4.75 -3.46 -11.77
N VAL A 431 -5.51 -2.45 -11.35
CA VAL A 431 -6.06 -2.34 -9.98
C VAL A 431 -7.53 -2.73 -9.92
N GLY A 432 -8.29 -2.47 -11.00
CA GLY A 432 -9.70 -2.83 -11.09
C GLY A 432 -10.04 -4.30 -10.81
N PRO A 433 -9.19 -5.31 -11.14
CA PRO A 433 -9.45 -6.70 -10.76
C PRO A 433 -9.63 -6.92 -9.26
N TYR A 434 -8.84 -6.25 -8.40
CA TYR A 434 -8.98 -6.40 -6.95
C TYR A 434 -10.34 -5.87 -6.46
N LEU A 435 -10.71 -4.67 -6.93
CA LEU A 435 -12.03 -4.09 -6.67
C LEU A 435 -13.17 -4.98 -7.19
N ALA A 436 -13.01 -5.57 -8.38
CA ALA A 436 -13.99 -6.46 -8.98
C ALA A 436 -14.19 -7.73 -8.15
N VAL A 437 -13.11 -8.34 -7.64
CA VAL A 437 -13.20 -9.52 -6.77
C VAL A 437 -13.86 -9.18 -5.43
N LEU A 438 -13.50 -8.05 -4.82
CA LEU A 438 -14.16 -7.56 -3.61
C LEU A 438 -15.67 -7.37 -3.82
N PHE A 439 -16.06 -6.63 -4.87
CA PHE A 439 -17.48 -6.38 -5.16
C PHE A 439 -18.21 -7.66 -5.55
N TYR A 440 -17.58 -8.56 -6.28
CA TYR A 440 -18.15 -9.87 -6.58
C TYR A 440 -18.38 -10.68 -5.31
N GLY A 441 -17.40 -10.76 -4.40
CA GLY A 441 -17.55 -11.40 -3.10
C GLY A 441 -18.71 -10.83 -2.29
N ALA A 442 -18.80 -9.49 -2.20
CA ALA A 442 -19.89 -8.79 -1.52
C ALA A 442 -21.25 -9.06 -2.16
N TYR A 443 -21.36 -8.98 -3.49
CA TYR A 443 -22.58 -9.31 -4.23
C TYR A 443 -23.03 -10.74 -3.93
N ARG A 444 -22.10 -11.70 -3.94
CA ARG A 444 -22.40 -13.11 -3.69
C ARG A 444 -22.84 -13.34 -2.25
N TRP A 445 -22.21 -12.68 -1.28
CA TRP A 445 -22.62 -12.70 0.12
C TRP A 445 -24.05 -12.14 0.30
N LEU A 446 -24.38 -11.03 -0.35
CA LEU A 446 -25.71 -10.43 -0.29
C LEU A 446 -26.76 -11.35 -0.96
N ARG A 447 -26.43 -11.94 -2.11
CA ARG A 447 -27.38 -12.71 -2.92
C ARG A 447 -27.62 -14.14 -2.40
N TYR A 448 -26.58 -14.82 -1.91
CA TYR A 448 -26.62 -16.26 -1.63
C TYR A 448 -26.34 -16.57 -0.16
N LYS A 449 -27.29 -17.22 0.52
CA LYS A 449 -27.14 -17.65 1.92
C LYS A 449 -25.93 -18.56 2.14
N SER A 450 -25.60 -19.40 1.16
CA SER A 450 -24.46 -20.32 1.20
C SER A 450 -23.09 -19.62 1.23
N ALA A 451 -23.02 -18.38 0.74
CA ALA A 451 -21.84 -17.53 0.77
C ALA A 451 -21.74 -16.68 2.04
N ARG A 452 -22.78 -16.63 2.88
CA ARG A 452 -22.81 -15.86 4.14
C ARG A 452 -22.13 -16.62 5.27
N THR A 453 -20.85 -16.93 5.07
CA THR A 453 -20.04 -17.59 6.11
C THR A 453 -19.12 -16.58 6.77
N TYR A 454 -18.76 -16.83 8.02
CA TYR A 454 -17.88 -15.95 8.77
C TYR A 454 -16.50 -15.78 8.11
N LEU A 455 -15.99 -16.83 7.45
CA LEU A 455 -14.76 -16.76 6.66
C LEU A 455 -14.90 -15.83 5.45
N VAL A 456 -15.99 -15.95 4.68
CA VAL A 456 -16.21 -15.10 3.50
C VAL A 456 -16.34 -13.63 3.91
N SER A 457 -17.08 -13.35 4.99
CA SER A 457 -17.17 -11.99 5.55
C SER A 457 -15.81 -11.45 5.97
N SER A 458 -14.99 -12.27 6.63
CA SER A 458 -13.66 -11.88 7.09
C SER A 458 -12.71 -11.62 5.92
N LEU A 459 -12.79 -12.42 4.85
CA LEU A 459 -12.03 -12.20 3.61
C LEU A 459 -12.45 -10.92 2.87
N ILE A 460 -13.76 -10.64 2.77
CA ILE A 460 -14.28 -9.40 2.19
C ILE A 460 -13.77 -8.19 2.96
N VAL A 461 -13.84 -8.24 4.30
CA VAL A 461 -13.41 -7.14 5.16
C VAL A 461 -11.89 -6.98 5.12
N ALA A 462 -11.11 -8.07 5.09
CA ALA A 462 -9.67 -8.02 4.88
C ALA A 462 -9.31 -7.29 3.57
N SER A 463 -9.87 -7.72 2.43
CA SER A 463 -9.66 -7.07 1.14
C SER A 463 -10.08 -5.59 1.16
N GLY A 464 -11.21 -5.28 1.79
CA GLY A 464 -11.65 -3.90 1.98
C GLY A 464 -10.65 -3.05 2.77
N PHE A 465 -10.09 -3.59 3.86
CA PHE A 465 -9.16 -2.87 4.73
C PHE A 465 -7.87 -2.45 4.01
N ILE A 466 -7.25 -3.35 3.24
CA ILE A 466 -6.03 -2.97 2.51
C ILE A 466 -6.31 -1.96 1.40
N LEU A 467 -7.44 -2.07 0.71
CA LEU A 467 -7.82 -1.13 -0.35
C LEU A 467 -8.18 0.25 0.22
N LEU A 468 -8.80 0.31 1.40
CA LEU A 468 -9.02 1.56 2.14
C LEU A 468 -7.70 2.17 2.64
N ALA A 469 -6.75 1.34 3.10
CA ALA A 469 -5.40 1.80 3.47
C ALA A 469 -4.65 2.36 2.26
N ALA A 470 -4.69 1.68 1.12
CA ALA A 470 -4.13 2.13 -0.15
C ALA A 470 -4.72 3.47 -0.61
N PHE A 471 -6.04 3.65 -0.44
CA PHE A 471 -6.73 4.90 -0.76
C PHE A 471 -6.32 6.07 0.15
N SER A 472 -6.15 5.82 1.45
CA SER A 472 -5.94 6.87 2.46
C SER A 472 -4.47 7.25 2.70
N SER A 473 -3.58 6.27 2.68
CA SER A 473 -2.16 6.44 3.02
C SER A 473 -1.22 6.32 1.83
N GLY A 474 -1.66 5.66 0.76
CA GLY A 474 -0.85 5.30 -0.40
C GLY A 474 0.40 4.50 -0.04
N ASN A 475 1.20 4.23 -1.06
CA ASN A 475 2.34 3.35 -0.99
C ASN A 475 1.99 1.95 -0.45
N VAL A 476 0.91 1.34 -0.98
CA VAL A 476 0.47 -0.02 -0.60
C VAL A 476 0.39 -0.94 -1.82
N VAL A 477 -0.48 -0.66 -2.80
CA VAL A 477 -0.77 -1.52 -3.96
C VAL A 477 0.42 -1.62 -4.92
N ASP A 478 1.25 -0.58 -5.00
CA ASP A 478 2.48 -0.65 -5.79
C ASP A 478 3.50 -1.60 -5.16
N PHE A 479 3.45 -1.87 -3.86
CA PHE A 479 4.36 -2.81 -3.21
C PHE A 479 3.95 -4.25 -3.44
N LEU A 480 4.84 -5.01 -4.10
CA LEU A 480 4.60 -6.40 -4.45
C LEU A 480 4.26 -7.27 -3.23
N THR A 481 4.90 -7.04 -2.07
CA THR A 481 4.58 -7.77 -0.84
C THR A 481 3.10 -7.66 -0.49
N ALA A 482 2.58 -6.43 -0.37
CA ALA A 482 1.17 -6.20 -0.06
C ALA A 482 0.25 -6.77 -1.15
N SER A 483 0.54 -6.51 -2.42
CA SER A 483 -0.31 -6.96 -3.53
C SER A 483 -0.30 -8.47 -3.73
N PHE A 484 0.79 -9.18 -3.44
CA PHE A 484 0.79 -10.65 -3.46
C PHE A 484 -0.03 -11.25 -2.33
N ILE A 485 0.03 -10.67 -1.13
CA ILE A 485 -0.77 -11.16 0.00
C ILE A 485 -2.25 -10.86 -0.24
N LEU A 486 -2.59 -9.66 -0.76
CA LEU A 486 -3.95 -9.33 -1.19
C LEU A 486 -4.45 -10.30 -2.27
N ALA A 487 -3.66 -10.53 -3.32
CA ALA A 487 -3.98 -11.46 -4.38
C ALA A 487 -4.25 -12.89 -3.85
N PHE A 488 -3.48 -13.33 -2.86
CA PHE A 488 -3.70 -14.61 -2.20
C PHE A 488 -5.00 -14.64 -1.37
N VAL A 489 -5.29 -13.57 -0.62
CA VAL A 489 -6.54 -13.43 0.15
C VAL A 489 -7.76 -13.42 -0.79
N GLU A 490 -7.72 -12.63 -1.86
CA GLU A 490 -8.82 -12.53 -2.84
C GLU A 490 -8.99 -13.79 -3.69
N GLY A 491 -7.91 -14.45 -4.08
CA GLY A 491 -7.98 -15.76 -4.72
C GLY A 491 -8.69 -16.79 -3.84
N ASN A 492 -8.44 -16.76 -2.53
CA ASN A 492 -9.16 -17.58 -1.56
C ASN A 492 -10.63 -17.16 -1.39
N LEU A 493 -10.95 -15.85 -1.44
CA LEU A 493 -12.32 -15.36 -1.45
C LEU A 493 -13.12 -15.97 -2.62
N LEU A 494 -12.55 -15.97 -3.83
CA LEU A 494 -13.16 -16.60 -5.01
C LEU A 494 -13.38 -18.10 -4.81
N VAL A 495 -12.40 -18.81 -4.24
CA VAL A 495 -12.53 -20.24 -3.91
C VAL A 495 -13.72 -20.49 -3.00
N GLN A 496 -13.83 -19.75 -1.90
CA GLN A 496 -14.89 -19.96 -0.90
C GLN A 496 -16.28 -19.67 -1.48
N VAL A 497 -16.39 -18.63 -2.30
CA VAL A 497 -17.65 -18.24 -2.94
C VAL A 497 -18.06 -19.23 -4.04
N ARG A 498 -17.11 -19.77 -4.82
CA ARG A 498 -17.35 -20.76 -5.90
C ARG A 498 -17.70 -22.15 -5.37
N LYS A 499 -16.98 -22.66 -4.36
CA LYS A 499 -17.27 -23.99 -3.77
C LYS A 499 -18.73 -24.13 -3.32
N LYS A 500 -19.31 -23.04 -2.85
CA LYS A 500 -20.69 -22.98 -2.36
C LYS A 500 -21.73 -22.88 -3.47
N GLU A 501 -21.36 -22.38 -4.65
CA GLU A 501 -22.18 -22.39 -5.87
C GLU A 501 -22.42 -23.80 -6.37
N ALA A 502 -21.35 -24.61 -6.47
CA ALA A 502 -21.43 -25.97 -6.96
C ALA A 502 -22.34 -26.86 -6.08
N ILE A 503 -22.36 -26.60 -4.77
CA ILE A 503 -23.27 -27.28 -3.83
C ILE A 503 -24.73 -26.85 -4.11
N GLN A 504 -24.98 -25.57 -4.32
CA GLN A 504 -26.34 -25.06 -4.57
C GLN A 504 -26.90 -25.53 -5.92
N TYR A 505 -26.09 -25.53 -6.99
CA TYR A 505 -26.51 -26.03 -8.31
C TYR A 505 -26.86 -27.52 -8.26
N LYS A 506 -26.12 -28.31 -7.47
CA LYS A 506 -26.46 -29.72 -7.24
C LYS A 506 -27.79 -29.88 -6.48
N ILE A 507 -28.02 -29.09 -5.44
CA ILE A 507 -29.27 -29.15 -4.66
C ILE A 507 -30.47 -28.73 -5.52
N ALA A 508 -30.36 -27.66 -6.29
CA ALA A 508 -31.45 -27.13 -7.13
C ALA A 508 -31.82 -28.04 -8.31
N ASN A 509 -30.92 -28.93 -8.75
CA ASN A 509 -31.19 -29.92 -9.80
C ASN A 509 -31.57 -31.30 -9.25
N LEU A 510 -31.62 -31.45 -7.92
CA LEU A 510 -32.08 -32.66 -7.22
C LEU A 510 -33.45 -32.46 -6.54
N SER A 511 -33.95 -31.21 -6.49
CA SER A 511 -35.31 -30.81 -6.12
C SER A 511 -36.15 -30.57 -7.36
#